data_AF-A0A7D7QN54-F1
#
_entry.id   AF-A0A7D7QN54-F1
#
_cell.length_a   1.000
_cell.length_b   1.000
_cell.length_c   1.000
_cell.angle_alpha   90.00
_cell.angle_beta   90.00
_cell.angle_gamma   90.00
#
_symmetry.space_group_name_H-M   'P 1'
#
loop_
_entity.id
_entity.type
_entity.pdbx_description
1 polymer ?
#
loop_
_entity_poly.entity_id
_entity_poly.type
_entity_poly.pdbx_seq_one_letter_code
_entity_poly.pdbx_strand_id
1 'polypeptide(L)'
;MKPSFYPIPGWLWQYPKPKPSTSNANSAMLLIVELFHYLTYLTQLGVAYSFYYYRDFYQPSCGAFFFVVMAPIFQQIAGSFPMLMHEYEGWQIAECKDSGCEPEKYNNDQLRYVTYKLLFLFQAIAAGMYTIGVLGFDKWQLVFLEIDKPWTVILIITILLWLYILPRDTKPFPKKLNGQDIFPVPFLTFLSFIPLTLSFTASLIYLMGGWSALFPGLLVSALYLGGGLSEGLGAESTFNQWWHLLAVVLLNAGGGMLILFITRHAIGLL
;
A
#
# COMPACT_ATOMS: atom_id res chain seq x y z
N MET A 1 36.45 -21.60 -11.51
CA MET A 1 35.96 -21.08 -10.22
C MET A 1 34.48 -21.36 -10.13
N LYS A 2 33.99 -21.96 -9.03
CA LYS A 2 32.53 -22.11 -8.82
C LYS A 2 31.94 -20.72 -8.59
N PRO A 3 30.88 -20.31 -9.30
CA PRO A 3 30.19 -19.07 -8.96
C PRO A 3 29.58 -19.23 -7.55
N SER A 4 29.96 -18.36 -6.62
CA SER A 4 29.31 -18.31 -5.32
C SER A 4 27.88 -17.80 -5.52
N PHE A 5 26.90 -18.65 -5.23
CA PHE A 5 25.47 -18.36 -5.35
C PHE A 5 24.97 -17.31 -4.35
N TYR A 6 25.86 -16.80 -3.50
CA TYR A 6 25.57 -15.75 -2.52
C TYR A 6 26.33 -14.48 -2.91
N PRO A 7 25.66 -13.32 -2.98
CA PRO A 7 26.37 -12.05 -3.09
C PRO A 7 27.34 -11.93 -1.90
N ILE A 8 28.53 -11.41 -2.17
CA ILE A 8 29.45 -10.93 -1.13
C ILE A 8 28.61 -10.07 -0.18
N PRO A 9 28.63 -10.28 1.15
CA PRO A 9 27.70 -9.59 2.05
C PRO A 9 27.84 -8.07 1.88
N GLY A 10 26.85 -7.45 1.23
CA GLY A 10 26.78 -6.01 0.95
C GLY A 10 26.46 -5.17 2.20
N TRP A 11 26.75 -5.71 3.39
CA TRP A 11 26.52 -5.07 4.69
C TRP A 11 27.70 -4.20 5.15
N LEU A 12 28.73 -4.04 4.32
CA LEU A 12 29.51 -2.81 4.40
C LEU A 12 28.56 -1.69 4.02
N TRP A 13 28.42 -0.71 4.90
CA TRP A 13 27.69 0.57 4.79
C TRP A 13 28.04 1.37 3.52
N GLN A 14 27.94 0.74 2.36
CA GLN A 14 28.05 1.37 1.06
C GLN A 14 26.77 2.17 0.95
N TYR A 15 26.90 3.46 1.26
CA TYR A 15 25.95 4.45 0.78
C TYR A 15 25.57 4.08 -0.65
N PRO A 16 24.27 3.94 -0.96
CA PRO A 16 23.87 3.76 -2.34
C PRO A 16 24.56 4.85 -3.15
N LYS A 17 25.17 4.45 -4.28
CA LYS A 17 25.86 5.40 -5.16
C LYS A 17 24.90 6.56 -5.48
N PRO A 18 25.41 7.79 -5.68
CA PRO A 18 24.57 8.94 -6.01
C PRO A 18 23.58 8.60 -7.12
N LYS A 19 22.31 8.96 -6.93
CA LYS A 19 21.19 8.64 -7.82
C LYS A 19 21.52 9.08 -9.26
N PRO A 20 21.85 8.16 -10.19
CA PRO A 20 22.20 8.55 -11.55
C PRO A 20 20.93 9.03 -12.26
N SER A 21 20.98 10.19 -12.90
CA SER A 21 19.87 10.68 -13.71
C SER A 21 19.76 9.86 -15.01
N THR A 22 18.59 9.27 -15.29
CA THR A 22 18.25 8.75 -16.62
C THR A 22 17.55 9.81 -17.47
N SER A 23 17.29 9.51 -18.74
CA SER A 23 16.55 10.40 -19.65
C SER A 23 15.17 10.82 -19.12
N ASN A 24 14.59 10.04 -18.20
CA ASN A 24 13.24 10.23 -17.67
C ASN A 24 13.23 10.74 -16.21
N ALA A 25 14.38 10.95 -15.57
CA ALA A 25 14.47 11.33 -14.17
C ALA A 25 15.67 12.24 -13.89
N ASN A 26 15.43 13.47 -13.45
CA ASN A 26 16.48 14.34 -12.90
C ASN A 26 16.61 14.16 -11.38
N SER A 27 17.74 14.55 -10.80
CA SER A 27 18.02 14.36 -9.37
C SER A 27 17.00 15.05 -8.44
N ALA A 28 16.44 16.18 -8.87
CA ALA A 28 15.41 16.88 -8.08
C ALA A 28 14.11 16.07 -8.01
N MET A 29 13.66 15.50 -9.13
CA MET A 29 12.51 14.61 -9.19
C MET A 29 12.69 13.40 -8.26
N LEU A 30 13.86 12.75 -8.31
CA LEU A 30 14.16 11.58 -7.48
C LEU A 30 14.15 11.92 -5.98
N LEU A 31 14.67 13.09 -5.61
CA LEU A 31 14.65 13.58 -4.22
C LEU A 31 13.22 13.90 -3.75
N ILE A 32 12.39 14.48 -4.63
CA ILE A 32 10.98 14.74 -4.31
C ILE A 32 10.24 13.42 -4.11
N VAL A 33 10.39 12.46 -5.02
CA VAL A 33 9.74 11.14 -4.91
C VAL A 33 10.14 10.45 -3.61
N GLU A 34 11.44 10.41 -3.29
CA GLU A 34 11.96 9.90 -2.02
C GLU A 34 11.31 10.59 -0.81
N LEU A 35 11.30 11.93 -0.79
CA LEU A 35 10.71 12.70 0.29
C LEU A 35 9.23 12.32 0.49
N PHE A 36 8.45 12.24 -0.58
CA PHE A 36 7.03 11.90 -0.48
C PHE A 36 6.79 10.46 -0.02
N HIS A 37 7.67 9.51 -0.37
CA HIS A 37 7.60 8.18 0.23
C HIS A 37 7.85 8.22 1.73
N TYR A 38 8.87 8.93 2.21
CA TYR A 38 9.08 9.08 3.65
C TYR A 38 7.94 9.82 4.34
N LEU A 39 7.29 10.75 3.64
CA LEU A 39 6.11 11.44 4.13
C LEU A 39 4.93 10.49 4.38
N THR A 40 4.88 9.32 3.73
CA THR A 40 3.87 8.30 4.04
C THR A 40 3.94 7.82 5.49
N TYR A 41 5.14 7.71 6.08
CA TYR A 41 5.28 7.39 7.51
C TYR A 41 4.59 8.42 8.38
N LEU A 42 4.80 9.71 8.09
CA LEU A 42 4.20 10.79 8.86
C LEU A 42 2.67 10.80 8.69
N THR A 43 2.17 10.56 7.48
CA THR A 43 0.73 10.53 7.25
C THR A 43 0.08 9.32 7.92
N GLN A 44 0.65 8.11 7.82
CA GLN A 44 0.07 6.93 8.47
C GLN A 44 0.17 6.98 10.01
N LEU A 45 1.28 7.44 10.56
CA LEU A 45 1.40 7.70 12.01
C LEU A 45 0.45 8.81 12.45
N GLY A 46 0.26 9.84 11.62
CA GLY A 46 -0.73 10.89 11.84
C GLY A 46 -2.15 10.35 11.91
N VAL A 47 -2.54 9.44 11.00
CA VAL A 47 -3.86 8.78 11.04
C VAL A 47 -4.02 7.97 12.33
N ALA A 48 -3.04 7.15 12.71
CA ALA A 48 -3.08 6.38 13.96
C ALA A 48 -3.20 7.29 15.19
N TYR A 49 -2.39 8.35 15.21
CA TYR A 49 -2.41 9.35 16.27
C TYR A 49 -3.76 10.08 16.35
N SER A 50 -4.35 10.48 15.21
CA SER A 50 -5.65 11.15 15.19
C SER A 50 -6.76 10.28 15.77
N PHE A 51 -6.83 8.99 15.42
CA PHE A 51 -7.77 8.08 16.07
C PHE A 51 -7.52 7.98 17.57
N TYR A 52 -6.27 7.74 17.97
CA TYR A 52 -5.90 7.62 19.39
C TYR A 52 -6.22 8.89 20.20
N TYR A 53 -5.94 10.07 19.64
CA TYR A 53 -6.21 11.36 20.26
C TYR A 53 -7.72 11.57 20.49
N TYR A 54 -8.54 11.20 19.51
CA TYR A 54 -10.00 11.27 19.60
C TYR A 54 -10.66 9.95 20.05
N ARG A 55 -9.95 9.13 20.86
CA ARG A 55 -10.45 7.80 21.27
C ARG A 55 -11.79 7.85 21.99
N ASP A 56 -12.04 8.84 22.83
CA ASP A 56 -13.26 8.91 23.64
C ASP A 56 -14.50 9.08 22.74
N PHE A 57 -14.31 9.67 21.55
CA PHE A 57 -15.34 9.82 20.53
C PHE A 57 -15.53 8.53 19.70
N TYR A 58 -14.44 7.90 19.25
CA TYR A 58 -14.53 6.76 18.31
C TYR A 58 -14.69 5.39 18.99
N GLN A 59 -14.05 5.18 20.14
CA GLN A 59 -14.03 3.88 20.83
C GLN A 59 -15.43 3.31 21.10
N PRO A 60 -16.45 4.10 21.49
CA PRO A 60 -17.81 3.57 21.72
C PRO A 60 -18.48 2.98 20.47
N SER A 61 -18.05 3.39 19.27
CA SER A 61 -18.60 2.93 17.99
C SER A 61 -17.80 1.81 17.34
N CYS A 62 -16.72 1.35 17.98
CA CYS A 62 -15.82 0.33 17.47
C CYS A 62 -16.04 -1.01 18.17
N GLY A 63 -16.08 -2.10 17.41
CA GLY A 63 -16.02 -3.45 17.98
C GLY A 63 -14.68 -3.75 18.67
N ALA A 64 -13.57 -3.22 18.14
CA ALA A 64 -12.23 -3.37 18.71
C ALA A 64 -11.35 -2.17 18.32
N PHE A 65 -11.46 -1.07 19.08
CA PHE A 65 -10.76 0.19 18.80
C PHE A 65 -9.23 0.06 18.63
N PHE A 66 -8.60 -0.87 19.35
CA PHE A 66 -7.17 -1.16 19.20
C PHE A 66 -6.78 -1.44 17.74
N PHE A 67 -7.59 -2.21 16.99
CA PHE A 67 -7.27 -2.52 15.60
C PHE A 67 -7.46 -1.33 14.67
N VAL A 68 -8.36 -0.40 14.99
CA VAL A 68 -8.53 0.85 14.23
C VAL A 68 -7.25 1.69 14.31
N VAL A 69 -6.66 1.81 15.51
CA VAL A 69 -5.41 2.56 15.73
C VAL A 69 -4.18 1.84 15.16
N MET A 70 -4.14 0.51 15.21
CA MET A 70 -3.00 -0.26 14.71
C MET A 70 -3.01 -0.45 13.19
N ALA A 71 -4.17 -0.41 12.53
CA ALA A 71 -4.26 -0.63 11.08
C ALA A 71 -3.38 0.33 10.25
N PRO A 72 -3.35 1.66 10.49
CA PRO A 72 -2.43 2.56 9.79
C PRO A 72 -0.94 2.22 10.01
N ILE A 73 -0.57 1.68 11.16
CA ILE A 73 0.81 1.22 11.42
C ILE A 73 1.13 0.02 10.55
N PHE A 74 0.23 -0.97 10.45
CA PHE A 74 0.39 -2.11 9.55
C PHE A 74 0.38 -1.70 8.07
N GLN A 75 -0.42 -0.69 7.71
CA GLN A 75 -0.40 -0.10 6.38
C GLN A 75 0.97 0.51 6.07
N GLN A 76 1.60 1.18 7.04
CA GLN A 76 2.95 1.71 6.87
C GLN A 76 4.02 0.63 6.79
N ILE A 77 3.90 -0.45 7.58
CA ILE A 77 4.78 -1.62 7.44
C ILE A 77 4.67 -2.18 6.01
N ALA A 78 3.46 -2.26 5.46
CA ALA A 78 3.25 -2.66 4.07
C ALA A 78 3.99 -1.73 3.09
N GLY A 79 3.85 -0.41 3.26
CA GLY A 79 4.53 0.61 2.45
C GLY A 79 6.05 0.61 2.58
N SER A 80 6.58 0.06 3.67
CA SER A 80 8.03 -0.03 3.91
C SER A 80 8.73 -0.97 2.92
N PHE A 81 8.06 -2.01 2.44
CA PHE A 81 8.67 -2.95 1.48
C PHE A 81 8.97 -2.28 0.13
N PRO A 82 7.99 -1.59 -0.53
CA PRO A 82 8.28 -0.78 -1.72
C PRO A 82 9.35 0.28 -1.48
N MET A 83 9.34 0.95 -0.32
CA MET A 83 10.36 1.97 -0.03
C MET A 83 11.78 1.40 0.04
N LEU A 84 11.96 0.23 0.66
CA LEU A 84 13.27 -0.42 0.71
C LEU A 84 13.73 -0.90 -0.67
N MET A 85 12.79 -1.35 -1.51
CA MET A 85 13.07 -1.67 -2.90
C MET A 85 13.47 -0.43 -3.68
N HIS A 86 12.70 0.66 -3.58
CA HIS A 86 13.01 1.92 -4.24
C HIS A 86 14.35 2.49 -3.78
N GLU A 87 14.68 2.41 -2.50
CA GLU A 87 16.01 2.79 -1.99
C GLU A 87 17.13 1.97 -2.65
N TYR A 88 16.94 0.65 -2.75
CA TYR A 88 17.88 -0.23 -3.46
C TYR A 88 18.03 0.13 -4.95
N GLU A 89 16.95 0.58 -5.59
CA GLU A 89 16.88 0.99 -7.00
C GLU A 89 17.24 2.48 -7.20
N GLY A 90 17.72 3.18 -6.17
CA GLY A 90 18.06 4.60 -6.26
C GLY A 90 16.86 5.51 -6.56
N TRP A 91 15.66 5.07 -6.20
CA TRP A 91 14.35 5.67 -6.43
C TRP A 91 13.95 5.78 -7.89
N GLN A 92 14.71 5.12 -8.77
CA GLN A 92 14.48 5.14 -10.20
C GLN A 92 13.61 3.96 -10.61
N ILE A 93 12.52 4.24 -11.34
CA ILE A 93 11.81 3.18 -12.03
C ILE A 93 12.42 3.01 -13.43
N ALA A 94 13.05 1.86 -13.67
CA ALA A 94 13.65 1.48 -14.94
C ALA A 94 13.22 0.08 -15.37
N GLU A 95 13.50 -0.27 -16.62
CA GLU A 95 13.24 -1.60 -17.17
C GLU A 95 13.86 -2.70 -16.30
N CYS A 96 13.20 -3.85 -16.23
CA CYS A 96 13.61 -4.90 -15.32
C CYS A 96 14.47 -5.98 -16.00
N LYS A 97 15.36 -6.61 -15.22
CA LYS A 97 16.22 -7.69 -15.70
C LYS A 97 16.59 -8.66 -14.59
N ASP A 98 16.83 -9.92 -14.97
CA ASP A 98 17.34 -10.96 -14.07
C ASP A 98 18.81 -10.72 -13.66
N SER A 99 19.23 -11.39 -12.57
CA SER A 99 20.53 -11.28 -11.87
C SER A 99 21.75 -10.96 -12.75
N GLY A 100 22.60 -10.03 -12.27
CA GLY A 100 23.77 -9.52 -13.00
C GLY A 100 23.59 -8.11 -13.59
N CYS A 101 22.57 -7.39 -13.13
CA CYS A 101 22.18 -6.07 -13.63
C CYS A 101 23.24 -4.99 -13.35
N GLU A 102 23.37 -4.05 -14.28
CA GLU A 102 23.90 -2.72 -14.00
C GLU A 102 22.78 -1.92 -13.32
N PRO A 103 22.81 -1.70 -11.99
CA PRO A 103 21.68 -1.11 -11.25
C PRO A 103 21.34 0.30 -11.71
N GLU A 104 22.30 0.96 -12.36
CA GLU A 104 22.16 2.30 -12.93
C GLU A 104 21.29 2.30 -14.21
N LYS A 105 21.00 1.11 -14.78
CA LYS A 105 20.26 0.93 -16.03
C LYS A 105 18.99 0.10 -15.89
N TYR A 106 18.91 -0.81 -14.91
CA TYR A 106 17.82 -1.78 -14.78
C TYR A 106 17.40 -2.05 -13.33
N ASN A 107 16.11 -2.32 -13.13
CA ASN A 107 15.48 -2.71 -11.87
C ASN A 107 15.49 -4.23 -11.66
N ASN A 108 15.37 -4.67 -10.40
CA ASN A 108 15.49 -6.08 -10.03
C ASN A 108 14.13 -6.77 -9.96
N ASP A 109 13.83 -7.62 -10.95
CA ASP A 109 12.57 -8.35 -11.06
C ASP A 109 12.23 -9.20 -9.82
N GLN A 110 13.23 -9.90 -9.27
CA GLN A 110 13.03 -10.80 -8.14
C GLN A 110 12.74 -10.03 -6.85
N LEU A 111 13.47 -8.93 -6.62
CA LEU A 111 13.25 -8.06 -5.47
C LEU A 111 11.83 -7.48 -5.52
N ARG A 112 11.45 -6.96 -6.69
CA ARG A 112 10.12 -6.39 -6.93
C ARG A 112 9.01 -7.39 -6.64
N TYR A 113 9.12 -8.60 -7.16
CA TYR A 113 8.14 -9.66 -6.91
C TYR A 113 7.95 -9.97 -5.41
N VAL A 114 9.03 -10.08 -4.65
CA VAL A 114 8.98 -10.30 -3.19
C VAL A 114 8.35 -9.09 -2.48
N THR A 115 8.77 -7.89 -2.87
CA THR A 115 8.28 -6.63 -2.31
C THR A 115 6.78 -6.47 -2.45
N TYR A 116 6.23 -6.65 -3.66
CA TYR A 116 4.80 -6.49 -3.85
C TYR A 116 3.98 -7.58 -3.15
N LYS A 117 4.48 -8.82 -3.08
CA LYS A 117 3.85 -9.88 -2.28
C LYS A 117 3.68 -9.47 -0.82
N LEU A 118 4.75 -8.92 -0.22
CA LEU A 118 4.72 -8.44 1.16
C LEU A 118 3.82 -7.20 1.31
N LEU A 119 3.85 -6.26 0.36
CA LEU A 119 2.95 -5.12 0.32
C LEU A 119 1.48 -5.57 0.40
N PHE A 120 1.03 -6.41 -0.54
CA PHE A 120 -0.38 -6.82 -0.58
C PHE A 120 -0.81 -7.62 0.64
N LEU A 121 0.07 -8.46 1.19
CA LEU A 121 -0.20 -9.18 2.42
C LEU A 121 -0.45 -8.23 3.60
N PHE A 122 0.49 -7.32 3.85
CA PHE A 122 0.39 -6.43 5.01
C PHE A 122 -0.71 -5.39 4.82
N GLN A 123 -1.01 -4.97 3.58
CA GLN A 123 -2.20 -4.18 3.29
C GLN A 123 -3.49 -4.95 3.56
N ALA A 124 -3.56 -6.24 3.23
CA ALA A 124 -4.73 -7.07 3.53
C ALA A 124 -4.93 -7.23 5.05
N ILE A 125 -3.83 -7.43 5.79
CA ILE A 125 -3.85 -7.45 7.26
C ILE A 125 -4.34 -6.10 7.80
N ALA A 126 -3.80 -4.98 7.32
CA ALA A 126 -4.19 -3.64 7.75
C ALA A 126 -5.68 -3.33 7.48
N ALA A 127 -6.15 -3.59 6.25
CA ALA A 127 -7.56 -3.41 5.89
C ALA A 127 -8.47 -4.32 6.73
N GLY A 128 -8.05 -5.57 6.94
CA GLY A 128 -8.76 -6.52 7.78
C GLY A 128 -8.85 -6.08 9.24
N MET A 129 -7.73 -5.64 9.82
CA MET A 129 -7.67 -5.06 11.15
C MET A 129 -8.60 -3.85 11.28
N TYR A 130 -8.58 -2.94 10.31
CA TYR A 130 -9.45 -1.76 10.34
C TYR A 130 -10.93 -2.15 10.32
N THR A 131 -11.32 -3.01 9.38
CA THR A 131 -12.71 -3.44 9.23
C THR A 131 -13.20 -4.22 10.46
N ILE A 132 -12.41 -5.14 11.01
CA ILE A 132 -12.73 -5.83 12.28
C ILE A 132 -12.76 -4.84 13.45
N GLY A 133 -11.85 -3.87 13.47
CA GLY A 133 -11.78 -2.86 14.50
C GLY A 133 -13.04 -2.01 14.57
N VAL A 134 -13.59 -1.63 13.41
CA VAL A 134 -14.84 -0.88 13.31
C VAL A 134 -16.04 -1.77 13.59
N LEU A 135 -16.22 -2.85 12.82
CA LEU A 135 -17.48 -3.59 12.76
C LEU A 135 -17.54 -4.77 13.75
N GLY A 136 -16.43 -5.14 14.38
CA GLY A 136 -16.34 -6.28 15.28
C GLY A 136 -16.15 -7.64 14.59
N PHE A 137 -16.18 -8.70 15.41
CA PHE A 137 -15.88 -10.06 14.99
C PHE A 137 -17.12 -10.88 14.61
N ASP A 138 -18.29 -10.58 15.15
CA ASP A 138 -19.39 -11.54 15.06
C ASP A 138 -20.25 -11.34 13.81
N LYS A 139 -20.59 -10.09 13.50
CA LYS A 139 -21.50 -9.74 12.39
C LYS A 139 -21.15 -8.38 11.79
N TRP A 140 -21.19 -8.26 10.47
CA TRP A 140 -21.18 -6.96 9.79
C TRP A 140 -22.53 -6.68 9.18
N GLN A 141 -23.04 -5.46 9.36
CA GLN A 141 -24.22 -4.97 8.65
C GLN A 141 -23.79 -3.87 7.67
N LEU A 142 -23.72 -4.22 6.40
CA LEU A 142 -23.39 -3.31 5.30
C LEU A 142 -24.67 -2.89 4.60
N VAL A 143 -25.29 -1.80 5.07
CA VAL A 143 -26.55 -1.21 4.58
C VAL A 143 -27.74 -2.20 4.62
N PHE A 144 -27.75 -3.21 3.74
CA PHE A 144 -28.76 -4.25 3.61
C PHE A 144 -28.17 -5.68 3.57
N LEU A 145 -26.84 -5.81 3.64
CA LEU A 145 -26.16 -7.10 3.65
C LEU A 145 -25.66 -7.40 5.06
N GLU A 146 -26.24 -8.43 5.69
CA GLU A 146 -25.70 -9.01 6.93
C GLU A 146 -24.69 -10.10 6.55
N ILE A 147 -23.48 -9.99 7.08
CA ILE A 147 -22.42 -11.00 6.90
C ILE A 147 -22.07 -11.55 8.28
N ASP A 148 -22.35 -12.83 8.48
CA ASP A 148 -21.94 -13.57 9.69
C ASP A 148 -20.46 -13.94 9.62
N LYS A 149 -19.74 -13.77 10.73
CA LYS A 149 -18.30 -14.06 10.89
C LYS A 149 -17.43 -13.57 9.70
N PRO A 150 -17.50 -12.29 9.38
CA PRO A 150 -16.86 -11.73 8.19
C PRO A 150 -15.32 -11.68 8.27
N TRP A 151 -14.73 -11.76 9.46
CA TRP A 151 -13.30 -12.03 9.64
C TRP A 151 -12.86 -13.34 8.98
N THR A 152 -13.74 -14.33 8.85
CA THR A 152 -13.43 -15.58 8.15
C THR A 152 -13.17 -15.32 6.67
N VAL A 153 -13.88 -14.36 6.06
CA VAL A 153 -13.66 -13.95 4.66
C VAL A 153 -12.32 -13.23 4.52
N ILE A 154 -12.02 -12.28 5.42
CA ILE A 154 -10.70 -11.61 5.46
C ILE A 154 -9.58 -12.63 5.67
N LEU A 155 -9.76 -13.56 6.61
CA LEU A 155 -8.79 -14.60 6.93
C LEU A 155 -8.57 -15.53 5.74
N ILE A 156 -9.64 -15.96 5.06
CA ILE A 156 -9.54 -16.77 3.84
C ILE A 156 -8.82 -15.99 2.75
N ILE A 157 -9.13 -14.72 2.53
CA ILE A 157 -8.41 -13.87 1.56
C ILE A 157 -6.93 -13.77 1.92
N THR A 158 -6.62 -13.52 3.20
CA THR A 158 -5.24 -13.40 3.69
C THR A 158 -4.49 -14.72 3.57
N ILE A 159 -5.14 -15.84 3.89
CA ILE A 159 -4.59 -17.19 3.73
C ILE A 159 -4.39 -17.51 2.24
N LEU A 160 -5.34 -17.17 1.36
CA LEU A 160 -5.18 -17.37 -0.08
C LEU A 160 -4.04 -16.53 -0.64
N LEU A 161 -3.94 -15.26 -0.22
CA LEU A 161 -2.80 -14.40 -0.52
C LEU A 161 -1.49 -15.02 -0.02
N TRP A 162 -1.46 -15.51 1.22
CA TRP A 162 -0.30 -16.13 1.85
C TRP A 162 0.12 -17.46 1.20
N LEU A 163 -0.84 -18.34 0.90
CA LEU A 163 -0.62 -19.59 0.17
C LEU A 163 -0.11 -19.33 -1.25
N TYR A 164 -0.29 -18.12 -1.76
CA TYR A 164 0.18 -17.67 -3.07
C TYR A 164 1.54 -16.93 -2.99
N ILE A 165 1.97 -16.50 -1.81
CA ILE A 165 3.36 -16.06 -1.55
C ILE A 165 4.33 -17.23 -1.70
N LEU A 166 3.92 -18.45 -1.34
CA LEU A 166 4.75 -19.66 -1.30
C LEU A 166 5.30 -20.13 -2.68
N PRO A 167 4.53 -20.16 -3.78
CA PRO A 167 5.07 -20.52 -5.08
C PRO A 167 5.79 -19.32 -5.72
N ARG A 168 7.06 -19.49 -6.10
CA ARG A 168 7.84 -18.53 -6.91
C ARG A 168 7.33 -18.41 -8.35
N ASP A 169 6.57 -19.39 -8.81
CA ASP A 169 6.28 -19.60 -10.23
C ASP A 169 4.91 -19.04 -10.65
N THR A 170 4.28 -18.25 -9.78
CA THR A 170 2.98 -17.66 -10.08
C THR A 170 3.12 -16.57 -11.14
N LYS A 171 2.53 -16.84 -12.31
CA LYS A 171 2.65 -15.99 -13.49
C LYS A 171 2.13 -14.57 -13.19
N PRO A 172 2.87 -13.53 -13.59
CA PRO A 172 2.40 -12.15 -13.49
C PRO A 172 1.13 -11.95 -14.33
N PHE A 173 0.53 -10.77 -14.23
CA PHE A 173 -0.64 -10.42 -15.02
C PHE A 173 -0.37 -10.72 -16.52
N PRO A 174 -1.27 -11.45 -17.21
CA PRO A 174 -0.97 -12.00 -18.53
C PRO A 174 -0.92 -10.95 -19.66
N LYS A 175 -1.20 -9.68 -19.33
CA LYS A 175 -1.28 -8.59 -20.30
C LYS A 175 -0.02 -7.75 -20.18
N LYS A 176 0.51 -7.36 -21.33
CA LYS A 176 1.65 -6.47 -21.43
C LYS A 176 1.24 -5.04 -21.77
N LEU A 177 1.92 -4.06 -21.20
CA LEU A 177 1.88 -2.65 -21.60
C LEU A 177 3.29 -2.27 -22.03
N ASN A 178 3.44 -1.74 -23.24
CA ASN A 178 4.75 -1.40 -23.82
C ASN A 178 5.78 -2.55 -23.78
N GLY A 179 5.33 -3.80 -23.96
CA GLY A 179 6.20 -4.98 -23.98
C GLY A 179 6.54 -5.59 -22.61
N GLN A 180 6.09 -4.95 -21.52
CA GLN A 180 6.35 -5.35 -20.13
C GLN A 180 5.10 -5.87 -19.46
N ASP A 181 5.24 -6.79 -18.50
CA ASP A 181 4.09 -7.34 -17.77
C ASP A 181 3.42 -6.23 -16.93
N ILE A 182 2.09 -6.13 -17.02
CA ILE A 182 1.30 -5.15 -16.28
C ILE A 182 1.23 -5.59 -14.83
N PHE A 183 1.87 -4.88 -13.92
CA PHE A 183 2.08 -5.30 -12.53
C PHE A 183 2.96 -6.56 -12.33
N PRO A 184 3.94 -6.49 -11.42
CA PRO A 184 4.68 -7.66 -10.94
C PRO A 184 3.87 -8.50 -9.93
N VAL A 185 2.55 -8.33 -9.87
CA VAL A 185 1.66 -9.14 -9.04
C VAL A 185 0.68 -9.94 -9.88
N PRO A 186 0.39 -11.18 -9.50
CA PRO A 186 -0.56 -11.96 -10.27
C PRO A 186 -1.98 -11.42 -10.15
N PHE A 187 -2.75 -11.61 -11.22
CA PHE A 187 -4.11 -11.09 -11.35
C PHE A 187 -5.02 -11.43 -10.16
N LEU A 188 -4.86 -12.62 -9.59
CA LEU A 188 -5.63 -13.07 -8.43
C LEU A 188 -5.35 -12.24 -7.18
N THR A 189 -4.11 -11.80 -6.97
CA THR A 189 -3.74 -10.89 -5.87
C THR A 189 -4.49 -9.57 -6.01
N PHE A 190 -4.50 -8.98 -7.20
CA PHE A 190 -5.26 -7.76 -7.48
C PHE A 190 -6.77 -7.95 -7.25
N LEU A 191 -7.36 -9.04 -7.78
CA LEU A 191 -8.79 -9.33 -7.59
C LEU A 191 -9.16 -9.49 -6.12
N SER A 192 -8.31 -10.15 -5.33
CA SER A 192 -8.56 -10.36 -3.91
C SER A 192 -8.50 -9.06 -3.08
N PHE A 193 -7.85 -8.02 -3.61
CA PHE A 193 -7.72 -6.73 -2.93
C PHE A 193 -8.95 -5.82 -3.12
N ILE A 194 -9.76 -6.05 -4.16
CA ILE A 194 -11.02 -5.33 -4.38
C ILE A 194 -11.99 -5.46 -3.20
N PRO A 195 -12.39 -6.67 -2.74
CA PRO A 195 -13.30 -6.80 -1.61
C PRO A 195 -12.73 -6.22 -0.32
N LEU A 196 -11.40 -6.27 -0.12
CA LEU A 196 -10.74 -5.66 1.04
C LEU A 196 -10.84 -4.13 1.01
N THR A 197 -10.60 -3.52 -0.15
CA THR A 197 -10.72 -2.07 -0.33
C THR A 197 -12.16 -1.60 -0.13
N LEU A 198 -13.14 -2.34 -0.66
CA LEU A 198 -14.56 -2.06 -0.44
C LEU A 198 -14.94 -2.18 1.04
N SER A 199 -14.46 -3.21 1.72
CA SER A 199 -14.71 -3.41 3.16
C SER A 199 -14.10 -2.31 4.01
N PHE A 200 -12.86 -1.90 3.71
CA PHE A 200 -12.21 -0.75 4.33
C PHE A 200 -13.03 0.53 4.11
N THR A 201 -13.41 0.80 2.86
CA THR A 201 -14.19 1.99 2.47
C THR A 201 -15.50 2.06 3.22
N ALA A 202 -16.25 0.95 3.26
CA ALA A 202 -17.53 0.89 3.94
C ALA A 202 -17.39 1.03 5.47
N SER A 203 -16.34 0.44 6.05
CA SER A 203 -16.02 0.59 7.48
C SER A 203 -15.68 2.04 7.82
N LEU A 204 -14.91 2.70 6.95
CA LEU A 204 -14.55 4.11 7.12
C LEU A 204 -15.81 4.99 7.09
N ILE A 205 -16.67 4.81 6.09
CA ILE A 205 -17.93 5.55 5.97
C ILE A 205 -18.81 5.30 7.20
N TYR A 206 -18.95 4.05 7.64
CA TYR A 206 -19.72 3.69 8.83
C TYR A 206 -19.21 4.40 10.09
N LEU A 207 -17.90 4.29 10.37
CA LEU A 207 -17.28 4.88 11.56
C LEU A 207 -17.41 6.42 11.59
N MET A 208 -17.50 7.04 10.41
CA MET A 208 -17.53 8.49 10.26
C MET A 208 -18.95 9.10 10.21
N GLY A 209 -19.98 8.33 10.52
CA GLY A 209 -21.37 8.82 10.56
C GLY A 209 -22.26 8.31 9.43
N GLY A 210 -21.81 7.29 8.67
CA GLY A 210 -22.60 6.66 7.63
C GLY A 210 -22.80 7.57 6.43
N TRP A 211 -24.05 7.82 6.03
CA TRP A 211 -24.37 8.57 4.80
C TRP A 211 -23.79 9.98 4.76
N SER A 212 -23.69 10.69 5.89
CA SER A 212 -23.05 12.02 5.95
C SER A 212 -21.56 11.98 5.60
N ALA A 213 -20.90 10.85 5.85
CA ALA A 213 -19.48 10.64 5.53
C ALA A 213 -19.24 9.86 4.24
N LEU A 214 -20.26 9.68 3.39
CA LEU A 214 -20.11 9.00 2.11
C LEU A 214 -19.05 9.66 1.23
N PHE A 215 -19.15 10.98 1.02
CA PHE A 215 -18.18 11.71 0.19
C PHE A 215 -16.77 11.68 0.79
N PRO A 216 -16.56 12.02 2.08
CA PRO A 216 -15.27 11.89 2.74
C PRO A 216 -14.63 10.50 2.61
N GLY A 217 -15.41 9.45 2.89
CA GLY A 217 -14.93 8.07 2.83
C GLY A 217 -14.59 7.60 1.42
N LEU A 218 -15.41 7.95 0.43
CA LEU A 218 -15.13 7.66 -0.98
C LEU A 218 -13.90 8.43 -1.49
N LEU A 219 -13.75 9.70 -1.11
CA LEU A 219 -12.60 10.52 -1.53
C LEU A 219 -11.29 9.95 -0.99
N VAL A 220 -11.22 9.61 0.30
CA VAL A 220 -10.02 8.99 0.91
C VAL A 220 -9.68 7.70 0.19
N SER A 221 -10.69 6.84 -0.03
CA SER A 221 -10.51 5.54 -0.69
C SER A 221 -10.08 5.69 -2.15
N ALA A 222 -10.64 6.67 -2.87
CA ALA A 222 -10.26 6.98 -4.24
C ALA A 222 -8.84 7.54 -4.35
N LEU A 223 -8.38 8.34 -3.39
CA LEU A 223 -7.00 8.84 -3.36
C LEU A 223 -6.00 7.71 -3.11
N TYR A 224 -6.26 6.83 -2.13
CA TYR A 224 -5.40 5.67 -1.90
C TYR A 224 -5.38 4.70 -3.09
N LEU A 225 -6.56 4.36 -3.62
CA LEU A 225 -6.67 3.47 -4.79
C LEU A 225 -6.01 4.10 -6.02
N GLY A 226 -6.26 5.38 -6.27
CA GLY A 226 -5.66 6.14 -7.36
C GLY A 226 -4.15 6.20 -7.25
N GLY A 227 -3.62 6.35 -6.03
CA GLY A 227 -2.19 6.25 -5.74
C GLY A 227 -1.61 4.90 -6.11
N GLY A 228 -2.17 3.81 -5.58
CA GLY A 228 -1.71 2.44 -5.88
C GLY A 228 -1.83 2.05 -7.36
N LEU A 229 -2.91 2.48 -8.03
CA LEU A 229 -3.08 2.27 -9.48
C LEU A 229 -2.08 3.11 -10.28
N SER A 230 -1.85 4.36 -9.92
CA SER A 230 -0.87 5.22 -10.59
C SER A 230 0.55 4.67 -10.46
N GLU A 231 0.88 4.11 -9.30
CA GLU A 231 2.17 3.45 -9.08
C GLU A 231 2.27 2.22 -9.99
N GLY A 232 1.40 1.23 -9.82
CA GLY A 232 1.57 -0.05 -10.48
C GLY A 232 1.24 -0.07 -11.98
N LEU A 233 0.18 0.63 -12.43
CA LEU A 233 -0.18 0.71 -13.86
C LEU A 233 0.57 1.81 -14.60
N GLY A 234 0.80 2.94 -13.94
CA GLY A 234 1.46 4.09 -14.55
C GLY A 234 2.96 3.94 -14.42
N ALA A 235 3.48 4.17 -13.22
CA ALA A 235 4.90 4.35 -12.95
C ALA A 235 5.69 3.10 -13.31
N GLU A 236 5.22 1.98 -12.81
CA GLU A 236 5.87 0.68 -12.76
C GLU A 236 5.74 -0.14 -14.07
N SER A 237 4.69 0.13 -14.85
CA SER A 237 4.49 -0.52 -16.15
C SER A 237 4.98 0.34 -17.33
N THR A 238 5.24 1.63 -17.12
CA THR A 238 5.73 2.55 -18.15
C THR A 238 7.10 3.18 -17.85
N PHE A 239 7.71 2.84 -16.71
CA PHE A 239 9.00 3.37 -16.24
C PHE A 239 9.03 4.90 -16.24
N ASN A 240 7.98 5.50 -15.68
CA ASN A 240 7.72 6.92 -15.76
C ASN A 240 7.63 7.56 -14.37
N GLN A 241 8.56 8.47 -14.09
CA GLN A 241 8.65 9.10 -12.78
C GLN A 241 7.58 10.15 -12.48
N TRP A 242 6.89 10.68 -13.48
CA TRP A 242 5.74 11.55 -13.24
C TRP A 242 4.56 10.77 -12.69
N TRP A 243 4.34 9.55 -13.21
CA TRP A 243 3.34 8.64 -12.63
C TRP A 243 3.75 8.20 -11.22
N HIS A 244 5.05 8.01 -10.97
CA HIS A 244 5.56 7.69 -9.64
C HIS A 244 5.29 8.81 -8.65
N LEU A 245 5.63 10.05 -9.03
CA LEU A 245 5.37 11.23 -8.21
C LEU A 245 3.87 11.41 -7.95
N LEU A 246 3.04 11.28 -9.00
CA LEU A 246 1.58 11.35 -8.84
C LEU A 246 1.08 10.30 -7.85
N ALA A 247 1.58 9.07 -7.94
CA ALA A 247 1.18 7.99 -7.04
C ALA A 247 1.42 8.35 -5.57
N VAL A 248 2.64 8.78 -5.22
CA VAL A 248 2.97 9.12 -3.83
C VAL A 248 2.28 10.38 -3.33
N VAL A 249 2.02 11.35 -4.21
CA VAL A 249 1.21 12.52 -3.87
C VAL A 249 -0.22 12.12 -3.53
N LEU A 250 -0.84 11.24 -4.34
CA LEU A 250 -2.19 10.74 -4.09
C LEU A 250 -2.28 9.92 -2.79
N LEU A 251 -1.30 9.06 -2.51
CA LEU A 251 -1.23 8.29 -1.26
C LEU A 251 -1.15 9.21 -0.03
N ASN A 252 -0.27 10.22 -0.06
CA ASN A 252 -0.15 11.18 1.03
C ASN A 252 -1.39 12.07 1.17
N ALA A 253 -2.00 12.48 0.06
CA ALA A 253 -3.26 13.23 0.06
C ALA A 253 -4.38 12.39 0.69
N GLY A 254 -4.46 11.10 0.40
CA GLY A 254 -5.40 10.17 1.06
C GLY A 254 -5.22 10.15 2.58
N GLY A 255 -3.98 10.02 3.05
CA GLY A 255 -3.67 10.07 4.50
C GLY A 255 -3.97 11.42 5.15
N GLY A 256 -3.59 12.52 4.50
CA GLY A 256 -3.87 13.87 4.99
C GLY A 256 -5.37 14.17 5.06
N MET A 257 -6.14 13.78 4.04
CA MET A 257 -7.60 13.92 4.02
C MET A 257 -8.25 13.07 5.10
N LEU A 258 -7.76 11.86 5.33
CA LEU A 258 -8.25 11.01 6.41
C LEU A 258 -8.02 11.65 7.79
N ILE A 259 -6.82 12.16 8.05
CA ILE A 259 -6.51 12.92 9.29
C ILE A 259 -7.49 14.09 9.47
N LEU A 260 -7.67 14.88 8.40
CA LEU A 260 -8.57 16.03 8.41
C LEU A 260 -10.01 15.61 8.75
N PHE A 261 -10.51 14.57 8.10
CA PHE A 261 -11.88 14.12 8.30
C PHE A 261 -12.10 13.47 9.67
N ILE A 262 -11.13 12.69 10.17
CA ILE A 262 -11.17 12.15 11.54
C ILE A 262 -11.32 13.30 12.55
N THR A 263 -10.44 14.29 12.39
CA THR A 263 -10.41 15.47 13.27
C THR A 263 -11.73 16.22 13.21
N ARG A 264 -12.24 16.53 12.01
CA ARG A 264 -13.49 17.28 11.82
C ARG A 264 -14.71 16.55 12.35
N HIS A 265 -14.79 15.24 12.14
CA HIS A 265 -15.91 14.44 12.64
C HIS A 265 -15.93 14.44 14.17
N ALA A 266 -14.78 14.21 14.81
CA ALA A 266 -14.69 14.19 16.27
C ALA A 266 -15.03 15.53 16.95
N ILE A 267 -14.88 16.65 16.24
CA ILE A 267 -15.24 18.00 16.74
C ILE A 267 -16.60 18.50 16.23
N GLY A 268 -17.39 17.66 15.57
CA GLY A 268 -18.75 17.99 15.13
C GLY A 268 -18.82 18.93 13.92
N LEU A 269 -17.81 18.92 13.05
CA LEU A 269 -17.71 19.75 11.84
C LEU A 269 -17.84 18.95 10.53
N LEU A 270 -18.29 17.69 10.62
CA LEU A 270 -18.54 16.77 9.51
C LEU A 270 -19.97 16.26 9.62
#